data_AF-A0A432ZI97-F1
#
_entry.id   AF-A0A432ZI97-F1
#
_cell.length_a   1.000
_cell.length_b   1.000
_cell.length_c   1.000
_cell.angle_alpha   90.00
_cell.angle_beta   90.00
_cell.angle_gamma   90.00
#
_symmetry.space_group_name_H-M   'P 1'
#
loop_
_entity.id
_entity.type
_entity.pdbx_description
1 polymer ?
#
loop_
_entity_poly.entity_id
_entity_poly.type
_entity_poly.pdbx_seq_one_letter_code
_entity_poly.pdbx_strand_id
1 'polypeptide(L)'
;MSTDNVDTVAGPSKVCQDTIIFIIRAVIVLTELFPIFSPASGRIVTTNEPPSPMATNQIFGEGPLLEMSGSKLYAPFNGTITASSASGDFIRLRHDSGVTLTLIIGSGREFSHNPALQRLVKENHSIEGNQPLLAVNQPLLRAGNKQQRYLTLLLEVPTQFTSSKLNIRWRDSGAVSAKESPIFELEQESK
;
A
#
# COMPACT_ATOMS: atom_id res chain seq x y z
N MET A 1 -38.74 -58.45 -0.30
CA MET A 1 -37.28 -58.63 -0.39
C MET A 1 -36.80 -57.57 -1.38
N SER A 2 -36.42 -56.36 -0.94
CA SER A 2 -35.05 -55.95 -0.51
C SER A 2 -34.01 -56.47 -1.51
N THR A 3 -33.35 -55.60 -2.29
CA THR A 3 -32.13 -54.82 -1.94
C THR A 3 -32.06 -53.50 -2.74
N ASP A 4 -31.91 -52.33 -2.12
CA ASP A 4 -30.68 -51.60 -1.75
C ASP A 4 -29.98 -50.80 -2.88
N ASN A 5 -30.04 -49.47 -2.69
CA ASN A 5 -29.14 -48.37 -3.07
C ASN A 5 -27.73 -48.75 -3.55
N VAL A 6 -27.18 -47.98 -4.51
CA VAL A 6 -26.02 -47.07 -4.26
C VAL A 6 -26.06 -45.91 -5.26
N ASP A 7 -26.71 -44.80 -4.89
CA ASP A 7 -26.41 -43.50 -5.52
C ASP A 7 -25.08 -43.00 -4.95
N THR A 8 -24.02 -43.10 -5.77
CA THR A 8 -22.72 -42.54 -5.44
C THR A 8 -22.81 -41.02 -5.57
N VAL A 9 -22.96 -40.33 -4.43
CA VAL A 9 -22.83 -38.87 -4.35
C VAL A 9 -21.38 -38.51 -4.72
N ALA A 10 -21.18 -38.04 -5.96
CA ALA A 10 -19.91 -37.52 -6.41
C ALA A 10 -19.55 -36.29 -5.54
N GLY A 11 -18.52 -36.42 -4.71
CA GLY A 11 -17.95 -35.30 -3.97
C GLY A 11 -17.47 -34.21 -4.92
N PRO A 12 -17.40 -32.94 -4.47
CA PRO A 12 -17.02 -31.82 -5.32
C PRO A 12 -15.64 -32.06 -5.94
N SER A 13 -15.50 -31.77 -7.23
CA SER A 13 -14.26 -31.95 -7.98
C SER A 13 -13.10 -31.22 -7.30
N LYS A 14 -11.89 -31.78 -7.36
CA LYS A 14 -10.66 -31.24 -6.74
C LYS A 14 -10.42 -29.76 -7.09
N VAL A 15 -10.76 -29.37 -8.33
CA VAL A 15 -10.73 -27.99 -8.83
C VAL A 15 -11.61 -27.04 -8.01
N CYS A 16 -12.77 -27.49 -7.54
CA CYS A 16 -13.69 -26.68 -6.74
C CYS A 16 -13.18 -26.49 -5.30
N GLN A 17 -12.56 -27.52 -4.72
CA GLN A 17 -11.96 -27.44 -3.37
C GLN A 17 -10.72 -26.54 -3.36
N ASP A 18 -9.84 -26.67 -4.36
CA ASP A 18 -8.63 -25.83 -4.47
C ASP A 18 -8.99 -24.35 -4.67
N THR A 19 -10.06 -24.07 -5.43
CA THR A 19 -10.57 -22.70 -5.62
C THR A 19 -11.16 -22.12 -4.33
N ILE A 20 -11.93 -22.89 -3.56
CA ILE A 20 -12.50 -22.44 -2.28
C ILE A 20 -11.40 -22.20 -1.24
N ILE A 21 -10.43 -23.11 -1.12
CA ILE A 21 -9.28 -22.94 -0.21
C ILE A 21 -8.46 -21.71 -0.60
N PHE A 22 -8.26 -21.48 -1.89
CA PHE A 22 -7.56 -20.31 -2.39
C PHE A 22 -8.31 -19.02 -2.09
N ILE A 23 -9.63 -18.96 -2.30
CA ILE A 23 -10.46 -17.80 -1.94
C ILE A 23 -10.42 -17.55 -0.44
N ILE A 24 -10.59 -18.58 0.39
CA ILE A 24 -10.53 -18.45 1.86
C ILE A 24 -9.16 -17.95 2.29
N ARG A 25 -8.06 -18.48 1.73
CA ARG A 25 -6.70 -18.02 2.02
C ARG A 25 -6.48 -16.58 1.56
N ALA A 26 -6.96 -16.21 0.38
CA ALA A 26 -6.88 -14.86 -0.14
C ALA A 26 -7.62 -13.87 0.77
N VAL A 27 -8.85 -14.18 1.15
CA VAL A 27 -9.66 -13.38 2.05
C VAL A 27 -8.98 -13.24 3.43
N ILE A 28 -8.49 -14.34 4.02
CA ILE A 28 -7.80 -14.33 5.32
C ILE A 28 -6.53 -13.48 5.29
N VAL A 29 -5.68 -13.66 4.28
CA VAL A 29 -4.41 -12.93 4.13
C VAL A 29 -4.64 -11.43 3.96
N LEU A 30 -5.72 -11.04 3.28
CA LEU A 30 -6.08 -9.64 3.15
C LEU A 30 -6.62 -9.06 4.45
N THR A 31 -7.48 -9.76 5.19
CA THR A 31 -7.96 -9.27 6.49
C THR A 31 -6.86 -9.04 7.53
N GLU A 32 -5.73 -9.75 7.45
CA GLU A 32 -4.58 -9.52 8.34
C GLU A 32 -3.68 -8.34 7.90
N LEU A 33 -3.74 -7.96 6.62
CA LEU A 33 -2.99 -6.82 6.06
C LEU A 33 -3.74 -5.48 6.19
N PHE A 34 -5.07 -5.55 6.30
CA PHE A 34 -5.92 -4.37 6.36
C PHE A 34 -6.42 -4.12 7.79
N PRO A 35 -6.45 -2.86 8.26
CA PRO A 35 -6.20 -1.63 7.50
C PRO A 35 -4.71 -1.29 7.30
N ILE A 36 -4.38 -0.74 6.13
CA ILE A 36 -3.09 -0.05 5.92
C ILE A 36 -3.24 1.37 6.45
N PHE A 37 -2.41 1.73 7.43
CA PHE A 37 -2.39 3.06 8.03
C PHE A 37 -1.56 4.06 7.22
N SER A 38 -1.85 5.34 7.38
CA SER A 38 -1.13 6.42 6.72
C SER A 38 0.33 6.44 7.18
N PRO A 39 1.30 6.42 6.25
CA PRO A 39 2.72 6.49 6.61
C PRO A 39 3.12 7.88 7.12
N ALA A 40 2.35 8.93 6.82
CA ALA A 40 2.64 10.30 7.26
C ALA A 40 1.37 11.03 7.70
N SER A 41 1.54 12.03 8.58
CA SER A 41 0.49 12.97 8.91
C SER A 41 0.39 14.04 7.84
N GLY A 42 -0.85 14.42 7.50
CA GLY A 42 -1.09 15.33 6.39
C GLY A 42 -2.55 15.44 6.04
N ARG A 43 -2.80 15.82 4.80
CA ARG A 43 -4.13 15.88 4.22
C ARG A 43 -4.16 15.15 2.90
N ILE A 44 -5.11 14.23 2.73
CA ILE A 44 -5.35 13.60 1.44
C ILE A 44 -6.01 14.63 0.53
N VAL A 45 -5.49 14.72 -0.70
CA VAL A 45 -5.90 15.67 -1.72
C VAL A 45 -6.12 14.94 -3.04
N THR A 46 -7.08 15.42 -3.82
CA THR A 46 -7.33 14.98 -5.19
C THR A 46 -6.73 15.97 -6.17
N THR A 47 -6.02 15.46 -7.17
CA THR A 47 -5.48 16.24 -8.28
C THR A 47 -5.44 15.37 -9.53
N ASN A 48 -5.69 15.97 -10.68
CA ASN A 48 -5.55 15.31 -11.97
C ASN A 48 -4.08 15.27 -12.44
N GLU A 49 -3.21 16.05 -11.79
CA GLU A 49 -1.79 16.18 -12.12
C GLU A 49 -0.94 15.86 -10.89
N PRO A 50 -0.80 14.58 -10.52
CA PRO A 50 0.09 14.20 -9.42
C PRO A 50 1.55 14.53 -9.80
N PRO A 51 2.41 14.92 -8.83
CA PRO A 51 3.78 15.35 -9.12
C PRO A 51 4.66 14.27 -9.76
N SER A 52 4.38 13.01 -9.49
CA SER A 52 5.17 11.87 -9.97
C SER A 52 4.60 11.30 -11.26
N PRO A 53 5.40 11.21 -12.35
CA PRO A 53 4.99 10.52 -13.57
C PRO A 53 4.66 9.05 -13.36
N MET A 54 5.23 8.40 -12.33
CA MET A 54 4.93 7.01 -11.99
C MET A 54 3.50 6.86 -11.48
N ALA A 55 3.01 7.88 -10.77
CA ALA A 55 1.62 7.97 -10.33
C ALA A 55 0.68 8.24 -11.52
N THR A 56 1.02 9.21 -12.37
CA THR A 56 0.23 9.55 -13.58
C THR A 56 0.04 8.34 -14.49
N ASN A 57 1.09 7.53 -14.66
CA ASN A 57 1.07 6.36 -15.54
C ASN A 57 0.72 5.05 -14.81
N GLN A 58 0.34 5.12 -13.52
CA GLN A 58 -0.04 3.97 -12.69
C GLN A 58 0.96 2.79 -12.73
N ILE A 59 2.26 3.10 -12.79
CA ILE A 59 3.32 2.09 -12.98
C ILE A 59 3.38 1.10 -11.81
N PHE A 60 3.07 1.56 -10.60
CA PHE A 60 3.05 0.78 -9.37
C PHE A 60 1.65 0.70 -8.76
N GLY A 61 0.63 0.59 -9.61
CA GLY A 61 -0.76 0.56 -9.17
C GLY A 61 -1.32 1.94 -8.83
N GLU A 62 -2.33 1.96 -7.98
CA GLU A 62 -3.13 3.15 -7.67
C GLU A 62 -3.00 3.54 -6.20
N GLY A 63 -3.33 4.80 -5.88
CA GLY A 63 -3.50 5.25 -4.52
C GLY A 63 -3.50 6.78 -4.36
N PRO A 64 -3.65 7.27 -3.13
CA PRO A 64 -3.96 8.66 -2.86
C PRO A 64 -2.71 9.53 -2.90
N LEU A 65 -2.94 10.82 -3.13
CA LEU A 65 -1.95 11.85 -2.92
C LEU A 65 -2.14 12.50 -1.56
N LEU A 66 -1.05 12.64 -0.81
CA LEU A 66 -1.04 13.23 0.52
C LEU A 66 -0.19 14.50 0.53
N GLU A 67 -0.75 15.63 0.93
CA GLU A 67 0.07 16.79 1.32
C GLU A 67 0.61 16.59 2.74
N MET A 68 1.92 16.40 2.86
CA MET A 68 2.57 16.06 4.13
C MET A 68 2.68 17.27 5.05
N SER A 69 2.30 17.08 6.32
CA SER A 69 2.55 18.04 7.40
C SER A 69 3.45 17.48 8.50
N GLY A 70 3.58 16.15 8.60
CA GLY A 70 4.42 15.46 9.58
C GLY A 70 5.92 15.48 9.26
N SER A 71 6.75 15.35 10.29
CA SER A 71 8.23 15.37 10.15
C SER A 71 8.85 13.98 9.97
N LYS A 72 8.03 12.92 9.85
CA LYS A 72 8.49 11.53 9.69
C LYS A 72 7.52 10.74 8.84
N LEU A 73 8.06 9.79 8.08
CA LEU A 73 7.31 8.71 7.46
C LEU A 73 7.54 7.41 8.24
N TYR A 74 6.49 6.61 8.35
CA TYR A 74 6.46 5.37 9.09
C TYR A 74 6.08 4.20 8.18
N ALA A 75 6.60 3.02 8.52
CA ALA A 75 6.18 1.76 7.94
C ALA A 75 4.70 1.52 8.25
N PRO A 76 3.84 1.30 7.26
CA PRO A 76 2.43 1.06 7.51
C PRO A 76 2.12 -0.40 7.90
N PHE A 77 3.06 -1.32 7.67
CA PHE A 77 2.96 -2.74 8.00
C PHE A 77 4.35 -3.36 8.20
N ASN A 78 4.38 -4.59 8.73
CA ASN A 78 5.59 -5.42 8.79
C ASN A 78 5.98 -5.89 7.39
N GLY A 79 7.28 -5.95 7.07
CA GLY A 79 7.72 -6.41 5.77
C GLY A 79 9.19 -6.17 5.49
N THR A 80 9.52 -5.90 4.23
CA THR A 80 10.90 -5.68 3.77
C THR A 80 10.99 -4.49 2.82
N ILE A 81 12.07 -3.68 2.94
CA ILE A 81 12.42 -2.65 1.95
C ILE A 81 12.96 -3.32 0.70
N THR A 82 12.27 -3.19 -0.43
CA THR A 82 12.70 -3.80 -1.70
C THR A 82 13.52 -2.85 -2.58
N ALA A 83 13.30 -1.54 -2.45
CA ALA A 83 14.06 -0.51 -3.14
C ALA A 83 13.92 0.83 -2.40
N SER A 84 14.93 1.68 -2.46
CA SER A 84 14.87 3.05 -1.95
C SER A 84 15.92 3.95 -2.60
N SER A 85 15.56 5.20 -2.91
CA SER A 85 16.53 6.17 -3.43
C SER A 85 17.50 6.65 -2.34
N ALA A 86 18.66 7.15 -2.75
CA ALA A 86 19.66 7.66 -1.81
C ALA A 86 19.19 8.94 -1.11
N SER A 87 18.40 9.76 -1.81
CA SER A 87 17.74 10.95 -1.30
C SER A 87 16.55 10.67 -0.38
N GLY A 88 15.94 9.48 -0.49
CA GLY A 88 14.73 9.12 0.27
C GLY A 88 13.41 9.61 -0.33
N ASP A 89 13.41 10.14 -1.55
CA ASP A 89 12.20 10.53 -2.28
C ASP A 89 11.42 9.34 -2.88
N PHE A 90 11.98 8.13 -2.82
CA PHE A 90 11.38 6.89 -3.28
C PHE A 90 11.68 5.76 -2.28
N ILE A 91 10.65 5.08 -1.77
CA ILE A 91 10.78 3.92 -0.89
C ILE A 91 9.73 2.87 -1.27
N ARG A 92 10.14 1.63 -1.50
CA ARG A 92 9.25 0.52 -1.86
C ARG A 92 9.27 -0.58 -0.80
N LEU A 93 8.09 -0.90 -0.28
CA LEU A 93 7.85 -1.79 0.85
C LEU A 93 7.08 -3.01 0.38
N ARG A 94 7.53 -4.22 0.72
CA ARG A 94 6.81 -5.45 0.41
C ARG A 94 6.40 -6.16 1.69
N HIS A 95 5.11 -6.50 1.77
CA HIS A 95 4.57 -7.37 2.79
C HIS A 95 4.71 -8.85 2.38
N ASP A 96 4.72 -9.76 3.36
CA ASP A 96 4.90 -11.20 3.13
C ASP A 96 3.76 -11.83 2.32
N SER A 97 2.57 -11.22 2.34
CA SER A 97 1.44 -11.58 1.47
C SER A 97 1.69 -11.34 -0.02
N GLY A 98 2.74 -10.57 -0.36
CA GLY A 98 3.07 -10.17 -1.72
C GLY A 98 2.56 -8.76 -2.10
N VAL A 99 1.72 -8.14 -1.28
CA VAL A 99 1.32 -6.74 -1.47
C VAL A 99 2.54 -5.82 -1.37
N THR A 100 2.65 -4.89 -2.31
CA THR A 100 3.76 -3.93 -2.36
C THR A 100 3.21 -2.51 -2.30
N LEU A 101 3.76 -1.68 -1.41
CA LEU A 101 3.43 -0.27 -1.28
C LEU A 101 4.65 0.57 -1.69
N THR A 102 4.44 1.49 -2.60
CA THR A 102 5.45 2.44 -3.06
C THR A 102 5.13 3.84 -2.53
N LEU A 103 6.10 4.43 -1.84
CA LEU A 103 6.07 5.79 -1.29
C LEU A 103 6.92 6.68 -2.19
N ILE A 104 6.32 7.72 -2.78
CA ILE A 104 7.01 8.66 -3.65
C ILE A 104 6.80 10.09 -3.16
N ILE A 105 7.87 10.80 -2.82
CA ILE A 105 7.82 12.21 -2.43
C ILE A 105 8.11 13.08 -3.64
N GLY A 106 7.22 14.03 -3.91
CA GLY A 106 7.27 14.86 -5.12
C GLY A 106 7.31 14.01 -6.39
N SER A 107 8.28 14.28 -7.27
CA SER A 107 8.38 13.59 -8.55
C SER A 107 8.97 12.18 -8.44
N GLY A 108 9.73 11.89 -7.37
CA GLY A 108 10.49 10.65 -7.22
C GLY A 108 11.69 10.51 -8.16
N ARG A 109 12.22 11.63 -8.67
CA ARG A 109 13.34 11.67 -9.63
C ARG A 109 14.63 12.28 -9.08
N GLU A 110 14.63 12.75 -7.84
CA GLU A 110 15.80 13.35 -7.20
C GLU A 110 16.61 12.27 -6.50
N PHE A 111 17.21 11.35 -7.24
CA PHE A 111 17.78 10.12 -6.66
C PHE A 111 19.04 10.30 -5.79
N SER A 112 19.77 11.40 -5.98
CA SER A 112 21.12 11.57 -5.42
C SER A 112 21.13 12.20 -4.02
N HIS A 113 20.45 13.33 -3.82
CA HIS A 113 20.41 14.01 -2.53
C HIS A 113 19.22 14.96 -2.43
N ASN A 114 18.54 14.94 -1.29
CA ASN A 114 17.56 15.96 -0.92
C ASN A 114 17.81 16.38 0.54
N PRO A 115 18.20 17.64 0.83
CA PRO A 115 18.55 18.06 2.18
C PRO A 115 17.35 18.13 3.12
N ALA A 116 16.12 18.14 2.60
CA ALA A 116 14.91 18.08 3.41
C ALA A 116 14.57 16.66 3.87
N LEU A 117 15.20 15.63 3.29
CA LEU A 117 14.88 14.23 3.53
C LEU A 117 16.09 13.50 4.10
N GLN A 118 15.87 12.71 5.14
CA GLN A 118 16.90 11.87 5.73
C GLN A 118 16.39 10.44 5.87
N ARG A 119 16.89 9.55 4.99
CA ARG A 119 16.56 8.12 5.00
C ARG A 119 17.11 7.44 6.24
N LEU A 120 16.24 6.71 6.94
CA LEU A 120 16.56 6.00 8.19
C LEU A 120 16.70 4.49 7.99
N VAL A 121 16.30 3.99 6.83
CA VAL A 121 16.34 2.57 6.46
C VAL A 121 17.27 2.31 5.28
N LYS A 122 17.57 1.04 5.05
CA LYS A 122 18.38 0.57 3.92
C LYS A 122 17.60 -0.48 3.15
N GLU A 123 17.94 -0.67 1.89
CA GLU A 123 17.37 -1.75 1.08
C GLU A 123 17.64 -3.12 1.69
N ASN A 124 16.77 -4.08 1.39
CA ASN A 124 16.80 -5.46 1.88
C ASN A 124 16.72 -5.62 3.40
N HIS A 125 16.37 -4.56 4.14
CA HIS A 125 16.13 -4.65 5.58
C HIS A 125 14.66 -4.97 5.84
N SER A 126 14.44 -5.81 6.86
CA SER A 126 13.11 -6.01 7.42
C SER A 126 12.68 -4.76 8.20
N ILE A 127 11.38 -4.51 8.18
CA ILE A 127 10.73 -3.41 8.88
C ILE A 127 9.55 -3.91 9.69
N GLU A 128 9.34 -3.29 10.85
CA GLU A 128 8.13 -3.47 11.65
C GLU A 128 7.13 -2.33 11.38
N GLY A 129 5.85 -2.61 11.55
CA GLY A 129 4.79 -1.61 11.49
C GLY A 129 5.08 -0.48 12.48
N ASN A 130 4.83 0.76 12.04
CA ASN A 130 5.13 1.99 12.75
C ASN A 130 6.64 2.29 12.94
N GLN A 131 7.55 1.53 12.35
CA GLN A 131 8.96 1.85 12.32
C GLN A 131 9.22 3.12 11.49
N PRO A 132 10.01 4.10 11.97
CA PRO A 132 10.41 5.26 11.17
C PRO A 132 11.23 4.87 9.93
N LEU A 133 10.82 5.34 8.75
CA LEU A 133 11.48 5.08 7.48
C LEU A 133 12.33 6.28 7.00
N LEU A 134 11.78 7.48 7.19
CA LEU A 134 12.33 8.73 6.67
C LEU A 134 12.03 9.85 7.67
N ALA A 135 13.03 10.70 7.93
CA ALA A 135 12.81 11.98 8.61
C ALA A 135 12.70 13.10 7.57
N VAL A 136 11.82 14.05 7.84
CA VAL A 136 11.47 15.17 6.96
C VAL A 136 11.70 16.49 7.69
N ASN A 137 12.59 17.31 7.16
CA ASN A 137 12.78 18.70 7.59
C ASN A 137 11.71 19.58 6.90
N GLN A 138 10.60 19.77 7.60
CA GLN A 138 9.45 20.54 7.13
C GLN A 138 9.81 21.98 6.70
N PRO A 139 10.62 22.77 7.44
CA PRO A 139 11.09 24.07 6.98
C PRO A 139 11.81 24.02 5.63
N LEU A 140 12.77 23.11 5.44
CA LEU A 140 13.50 22.98 4.17
C LEU A 140 12.58 22.52 3.03
N LEU A 141 11.69 21.57 3.29
CA LEU A 141 10.71 21.09 2.31
C LEU A 141 9.78 22.22 1.85
N ARG A 142 9.38 23.10 2.78
CA ARG A 142 8.52 24.25 2.47
C ARG A 142 9.26 25.36 1.73
N ALA A 143 10.54 25.57 2.02
CA ALA A 143 11.38 26.53 1.32
C ALA A 143 11.74 26.08 -0.10
N GLY A 144 11.72 24.77 -0.36
CA GLY A 144 11.98 24.17 -1.66
C GLY A 144 10.79 24.18 -2.62
N ASN A 145 10.82 23.27 -3.58
CA ASN A 145 9.77 23.11 -4.58
C ASN A 145 8.46 22.62 -3.92
N LYS A 146 7.34 23.30 -4.19
CA LYS A 146 6.01 22.94 -3.66
C LYS A 146 5.62 21.49 -3.94
N GLN A 147 6.06 20.93 -5.07
CA GLN A 147 5.77 19.56 -5.46
C GLN A 147 6.35 18.55 -4.45
N GLN A 148 7.48 18.86 -3.80
CA GLN A 148 8.12 17.97 -2.82
C GLN A 148 7.31 17.81 -1.52
N ARG A 149 6.28 18.62 -1.30
CA ARG A 149 5.40 18.52 -0.13
C ARG A 149 4.41 17.36 -0.23
N TYR A 150 4.23 16.83 -1.43
CA TYR A 150 3.29 15.75 -1.68
C TYR A 150 3.97 14.39 -1.57
N LEU A 151 3.26 13.44 -0.99
CA LEU A 151 3.59 12.03 -0.92
C LEU A 151 2.51 11.25 -1.68
N THR A 152 2.91 10.59 -2.75
CA THR A 152 2.07 9.62 -3.45
C THR A 152 2.24 8.26 -2.80
N LEU A 153 1.10 7.61 -2.51
CA LEU A 153 1.04 6.23 -2.06
C LEU A 153 0.51 5.39 -3.23
N LEU A 154 1.26 4.40 -3.69
CA LEU A 154 0.85 3.51 -4.77
C LEU A 154 0.86 2.06 -4.28
N LEU A 155 -0.28 1.39 -4.37
CA LEU A 155 -0.45 0.02 -3.89
C LEU A 155 -0.55 -0.95 -5.06
N GLU A 156 0.37 -1.93 -5.06
CA GLU A 156 0.39 -3.05 -5.97
C GLU A 156 -0.16 -4.29 -5.25
N VAL A 157 -1.31 -4.77 -5.70
CA VAL A 157 -1.91 -6.00 -5.21
C VAL A 157 -1.63 -7.12 -6.22
N PRO A 158 -1.04 -8.26 -5.80
CA PRO A 158 -0.76 -9.37 -6.71
C PRO A 158 -2.03 -9.88 -7.41
N THR A 159 -1.92 -10.26 -8.68
CA THR A 159 -3.05 -10.68 -9.54
C THR A 159 -3.81 -11.89 -9.01
N GLN A 160 -3.16 -12.73 -8.19
CA GLN A 160 -3.80 -13.82 -7.47
C GLN A 160 -4.93 -13.36 -6.54
N PHE A 161 -4.91 -12.09 -6.10
CA PHE A 161 -5.95 -11.50 -5.27
C PHE A 161 -6.93 -10.65 -6.09
N THR A 162 -6.64 -10.33 -7.36
CA THR A 162 -7.51 -9.49 -8.21
C THR A 162 -8.70 -10.25 -8.80
N SER A 163 -8.69 -11.58 -8.75
CA SER A 163 -9.86 -12.41 -9.12
C SER A 163 -11.00 -12.31 -8.10
N SER A 164 -10.67 -12.00 -6.85
CA SER A 164 -11.61 -11.49 -5.85
C SER A 164 -11.73 -9.98 -6.02
N LYS A 165 -12.94 -9.51 -6.29
CA LYS A 165 -13.33 -8.10 -6.49
C LYS A 165 -13.00 -7.26 -5.26
N LEU A 166 -11.75 -6.90 -5.07
CA LEU A 166 -11.32 -6.01 -3.98
C LEU A 166 -11.66 -4.59 -4.39
N ASN A 167 -12.84 -4.16 -3.97
CA ASN A 167 -13.27 -2.78 -4.14
C ASN A 167 -12.55 -1.94 -3.08
N ILE A 168 -11.33 -1.53 -3.40
CA ILE A 168 -10.57 -0.57 -2.60
C ILE A 168 -11.14 0.81 -2.88
N ARG A 169 -11.81 1.41 -1.89
CA ARG A 169 -12.23 2.81 -1.96
C ARG A 169 -11.18 3.69 -1.29
N TRP A 170 -10.43 4.40 -2.12
CA TRP A 170 -9.49 5.40 -1.65
C TRP A 170 -10.22 6.54 -0.94
N ARG A 171 -9.58 7.13 0.07
CA ARG A 171 -10.12 8.35 0.66
C ARG A 171 -9.93 9.50 -0.32
N ASP A 172 -11.00 10.22 -0.66
CA ASP A 172 -10.94 11.33 -1.62
C ASP A 172 -10.42 12.63 -0.99
N SER A 173 -10.59 12.81 0.31
CA SER A 173 -10.04 13.98 1.03
C SER A 173 -10.05 13.79 2.54
N GLY A 174 -9.29 14.64 3.24
CA GLY A 174 -9.39 14.77 4.70
C GLY A 174 -8.05 14.71 5.40
N ALA A 175 -8.04 15.15 6.66
CA ALA A 175 -6.86 15.02 7.50
C ALA A 175 -6.58 13.54 7.82
N VAL A 176 -5.31 13.18 7.83
CA VAL A 176 -4.84 11.87 8.27
C VAL A 176 -3.69 12.03 9.24
N SER A 177 -3.69 11.18 10.27
CA SER A 177 -2.60 11.05 11.23
C SER A 177 -1.76 9.82 10.86
N ALA A 178 -0.44 9.98 10.87
CA ALA A 178 0.48 8.88 10.70
C ALA A 178 0.19 7.75 11.71
N LYS A 179 0.25 6.49 11.27
CA LYS A 179 0.04 5.27 12.07
C LYS A 179 -1.39 5.01 12.55
N GLU A 180 -2.29 5.99 12.43
CA GLU A 180 -3.63 5.91 13.02
C GLU A 180 -4.73 5.90 11.96
N SER A 181 -4.60 6.75 10.94
CA SER A 181 -5.65 6.90 9.94
C SER A 181 -5.47 5.89 8.80
N PRO A 182 -6.47 5.07 8.46
CA PRO A 182 -6.41 4.22 7.28
C PRO A 182 -6.41 5.05 5.99
N ILE A 183 -5.69 4.58 4.97
CA ILE A 183 -5.56 5.29 3.67
C ILE A 183 -6.63 4.90 2.63
N PHE A 184 -7.34 3.80 2.85
CA PHE A 184 -8.52 3.38 2.08
C PHE A 184 -9.44 2.55 2.97
N GLU A 185 -10.64 2.32 2.47
CA GLU A 185 -11.62 1.40 3.02
C GLU A 185 -11.82 0.24 2.04
N LEU A 186 -12.06 -0.96 2.57
CA LEU A 186 -12.50 -2.09 1.76
C LEU A 186 -14.02 -2.05 1.71
N GLU A 187 -14.59 -1.88 0.52
CA GLU A 187 -16.03 -2.09 0.34
C GLU A 187 -16.29 -3.59 0.26
N GLN A 188 -17.02 -4.11 1.26
CA GLN A 188 -17.60 -5.45 1.17
C GLN A 188 -18.83 -5.36 0.27
N GLU A 189 -18.90 -6.17 -0.79
CA GLU A 189 -20.14 -6.29 -1.57
C GLU A 189 -21.27 -6.70 -0.62
N SER A 190 -22.25 -5.81 -0.46
CA SER A 190 -23.54 -6.14 0.14
C SER A 190 -24.12 -7.31 -0.65
N LYS A 191 -24.35 -8.42 0.06
CA LYS A 191 -25.03 -9.61 -0.43
C LYS A 191 -26.35 -9.30 -1.12
#